data_AF-A0AAN7DKA4-F1
#
_entry.id   AF-A0AAN7DKA4-F1
#
_cell.length_a   1.000
_cell.length_b   1.000
_cell.length_c   1.000
_cell.angle_alpha   90.00
_cell.angle_beta   90.00
_cell.angle_gamma   90.00
#
_symmetry.space_group_name_H-M   'P 1'
#
loop_
_entity.id
_entity.type
_entity.pdbx_description
1 polymer ?
#
loop_
_entity_poly.entity_id
_entity_poly.type
_entity_poly.pdbx_seq_one_letter_code
_entity_poly.pdbx_strand_id
1 'polypeptide(L)'
;MSVALNNPLASLEQLETTVSRRDGISEELEEDLRNLGAELIQSAGILLKLPQVAMATAQVLFQRFFYMASLKEFGIVEIGMGALFLASKLEECFVRMTHLITVYDLIIRKMKGQSIKVPLDAFSQKAYNLKNMAIAAEMQILRQLGFIVHVQLPYNHMINYLRILGLEDNEEISKRAWNYLNDGLRTTIYVTYEPPTIACAAIWLSCREQGIKLPTSPGKEWWLLFDVNSI
;
A
#
# COMPACT_ATOMS: atom_id res chain seq x y z
N MET A 1 9.76 -28.29 -2.82
CA MET A 1 10.45 -27.03 -2.47
C MET A 1 9.48 -25.89 -2.70
N SER A 2 8.74 -25.49 -1.68
CA SER A 2 7.96 -24.25 -1.73
C SER A 2 8.95 -23.11 -1.76
N VAL A 3 9.13 -22.47 -2.91
CA VAL A 3 9.78 -21.15 -2.95
C VAL A 3 8.88 -20.26 -2.11
N ALA A 4 9.33 -19.89 -0.92
CA ALA A 4 8.68 -18.84 -0.16
C ALA A 4 8.73 -17.59 -1.07
N LEU A 5 7.56 -17.18 -1.56
CA LEU A 5 7.39 -16.00 -2.39
C LEU A 5 7.54 -14.78 -1.47
N ASN A 6 8.78 -14.50 -1.05
CA ASN A 6 9.10 -13.29 -0.29
C ASN A 6 8.69 -12.06 -1.12
N ASN A 7 8.40 -10.97 -0.43
CA ASN A 7 8.06 -9.74 -1.10
C ASN A 7 9.30 -9.20 -1.85
N PRO A 8 9.20 -8.79 -3.12
CA PRO A 8 10.30 -8.08 -3.76
C PRO A 8 10.54 -6.75 -3.02
N LEU A 9 11.78 -6.57 -2.55
CA LEU A 9 12.23 -5.34 -1.90
C LEU A 9 12.99 -4.46 -2.88
N ALA A 10 12.95 -3.15 -2.65
CA ALA A 10 13.74 -2.19 -3.40
C ALA A 10 15.23 -2.36 -3.08
N SER A 11 16.09 -2.25 -4.10
CA SER A 11 17.53 -2.26 -3.90
C SER A 11 17.99 -0.98 -3.20
N LEU A 12 19.18 -1.00 -2.58
CA LEU A 12 19.78 0.19 -1.97
C LEU A 12 19.89 1.35 -2.97
N GLU A 13 20.27 1.05 -4.22
CA GLU A 13 20.37 2.05 -5.29
C GLU A 13 19.01 2.71 -5.60
N GLN A 14 17.93 1.92 -5.58
CA GLN A 14 16.57 2.42 -5.79
C GLN A 14 16.05 3.26 -4.62
N LEU A 15 16.49 2.94 -3.40
CA LEU A 15 16.14 3.69 -2.18
C LEU A 15 16.91 5.01 -2.10
N GLU A 16 18.19 5.02 -2.49
CA GLU A 16 19.01 6.24 -2.50
C GLU A 16 18.54 7.23 -3.56
N THR A 17 18.32 6.76 -4.80
CA THR A 17 17.88 7.62 -5.90
C THR A 17 16.83 6.92 -6.76
N THR A 18 15.57 7.26 -6.50
CA THR A 18 14.42 6.80 -7.28
C THR A 18 14.49 7.28 -8.74
N VAL A 19 13.74 6.62 -9.62
CA VAL A 19 13.67 6.99 -11.05
C VAL A 19 13.12 8.41 -11.23
N SER A 20 12.12 8.79 -10.42
CA SER A 20 11.56 10.15 -10.41
C SER A 20 12.61 11.21 -10.07
N ARG A 21 13.49 10.94 -9.09
CA ARG A 21 14.59 11.86 -8.73
C ARG A 21 15.60 12.02 -9.84
N ARG A 22 15.94 10.92 -10.54
CA ARG A 22 16.82 10.96 -11.73
C ARG A 22 16.24 11.83 -12.84
N ASP A 23 14.91 11.87 -12.96
CA ASP A 23 14.18 12.70 -13.92
C ASP A 23 13.97 14.16 -13.48
N GLY A 24 14.51 14.53 -12.32
CA GLY A 24 14.51 15.90 -11.80
C GLY A 24 13.31 16.24 -10.90
N ILE A 25 12.55 15.25 -10.43
CA ILE A 25 11.50 15.48 -9.43
C ILE A 25 12.15 15.58 -8.05
N SER A 26 11.86 16.66 -7.32
CA SER A 26 12.36 16.83 -5.94
C SER A 26 11.80 15.76 -5.01
N GLU A 27 12.58 15.36 -4.01
CA GLU A 27 12.19 14.36 -3.01
C GLU A 27 10.86 14.70 -2.31
N GLU A 28 10.67 15.95 -1.88
CA GLU A 28 9.44 16.42 -1.22
C GLU A 28 8.21 16.21 -2.13
N LEU A 29 8.30 16.67 -3.38
CA LEU A 29 7.22 16.49 -4.35
C LEU A 29 6.93 15.01 -4.66
N GLU A 30 7.97 14.18 -4.77
CA GLU A 30 7.78 12.74 -4.97
C GLU A 30 7.07 12.08 -3.78
N GLU A 31 7.46 12.44 -2.55
CA GLU A 31 6.81 11.96 -1.34
C GLU A 31 5.34 12.39 -1.27
N ASP A 32 5.06 13.66 -1.50
CA ASP A 32 3.69 14.21 -1.52
C ASP A 32 2.81 13.54 -2.58
N LEU A 33 3.34 13.32 -3.78
CA LEU A 33 2.59 12.66 -4.86
C LEU A 33 2.31 11.20 -4.54
N ARG A 34 3.29 10.47 -3.96
CA ARG A 34 3.08 9.07 -3.55
C ARG A 34 2.09 8.98 -2.39
N ASN A 35 2.19 9.87 -1.41
CA ASN A 35 1.24 9.98 -0.30
C ASN A 35 -0.18 10.25 -0.80
N LEU A 36 -0.33 11.21 -1.72
CA LEU A 36 -1.62 11.53 -2.32
C LEU A 36 -2.18 10.34 -3.11
N GLY A 37 -1.35 9.64 -3.89
CA GLY A 37 -1.75 8.43 -4.60
C GLY A 37 -2.25 7.33 -3.67
N ALA A 38 -1.53 7.10 -2.55
CA ALA A 38 -1.93 6.15 -1.53
C ALA A 38 -3.26 6.55 -0.86
N GLU A 39 -3.49 7.84 -0.60
CA GLU A 39 -4.76 8.35 -0.06
C GLU A 39 -5.93 8.18 -1.03
N LEU A 40 -5.71 8.41 -2.34
CA LEU A 40 -6.71 8.19 -3.38
C LEU A 40 -7.15 6.71 -3.43
N ILE A 41 -6.19 5.78 -3.37
CA ILE A 41 -6.46 4.35 -3.34
C ILE A 41 -7.31 3.99 -2.11
N GLN A 42 -6.92 4.45 -0.92
CA GLN A 42 -7.65 4.18 0.32
C GLN A 42 -9.08 4.76 0.26
N SER A 43 -9.22 6.02 -0.17
CA SER A 43 -10.50 6.71 -0.28
C SER A 43 -11.44 6.01 -1.28
N ALA A 44 -10.90 5.62 -2.44
CA ALA A 44 -11.65 4.90 -3.45
C ALA A 44 -12.08 3.51 -2.95
N GLY A 45 -11.19 2.77 -2.29
CA GLY A 45 -11.51 1.46 -1.75
C GLY A 45 -12.57 1.49 -0.66
N ILE A 46 -12.55 2.48 0.23
CA ILE A 46 -13.61 2.70 1.25
C ILE A 46 -14.96 2.95 0.57
N LEU A 47 -15.02 3.82 -0.43
CA LEU A 47 -16.25 4.12 -1.17
C LEU A 47 -16.77 2.90 -1.97
N LEU A 48 -15.87 2.06 -2.46
CA LEU A 48 -16.18 0.80 -3.13
C LEU A 48 -16.49 -0.34 -2.16
N LYS A 49 -16.34 -0.12 -0.85
CA LYS A 49 -16.51 -1.12 0.22
C LYS A 49 -15.59 -2.33 0.08
N LEU A 50 -14.34 -2.09 -0.31
CA LEU A 50 -13.32 -3.13 -0.41
C LEU A 50 -12.72 -3.47 0.95
N PRO A 51 -12.26 -4.72 1.15
CA PRO A 51 -11.54 -5.09 2.36
C PRO A 51 -10.19 -4.35 2.46
N GLN A 52 -9.73 -4.11 3.69
CA GLN A 52 -8.44 -3.42 3.94
C GLN A 52 -7.27 -4.13 3.28
N VAL A 53 -7.30 -5.47 3.21
CA VAL A 53 -6.27 -6.27 2.54
C VAL A 53 -6.12 -5.85 1.07
N ALA A 54 -7.23 -5.67 0.34
CA ALA A 54 -7.18 -5.24 -1.06
C ALA A 54 -6.69 -3.81 -1.25
N MET A 55 -7.08 -2.89 -0.37
CA MET A 55 -6.56 -1.52 -0.39
C MET A 55 -5.06 -1.49 -0.09
N ALA A 56 -4.60 -2.25 0.91
CA ALA A 56 -3.20 -2.38 1.25
C ALA A 56 -2.37 -3.01 0.12
N THR A 57 -2.85 -4.10 -0.49
CA THR A 57 -2.22 -4.73 -1.66
C THR A 57 -2.08 -3.72 -2.81
N ALA A 58 -3.14 -2.94 -3.09
CA ALA A 58 -3.09 -1.89 -4.11
C ALA A 58 -2.04 -0.81 -3.79
N GLN A 59 -1.96 -0.34 -2.55
CA GLN A 59 -0.96 0.67 -2.13
C GLN A 59 0.46 0.13 -2.25
N VAL A 60 0.71 -1.14 -1.87
CA VAL A 60 2.04 -1.75 -2.02
C VAL A 60 2.44 -1.87 -3.50
N LEU A 61 1.52 -2.32 -4.37
CA LEU A 61 1.78 -2.38 -5.81
C LEU A 61 2.05 -0.99 -6.41
N PHE A 62 1.29 0.01 -5.97
CA PHE A 62 1.47 1.40 -6.36
C PHE A 62 2.85 1.94 -5.94
N GLN A 63 3.27 1.70 -4.69
CA GLN A 63 4.60 2.11 -4.22
C GLN A 63 5.70 1.41 -5.01
N ARG A 64 5.63 0.07 -5.15
CA ARG A 64 6.60 -0.71 -5.94
C ARG A 64 6.73 -0.20 -7.38
N PHE A 65 5.62 0.18 -8.00
CA PHE A 65 5.62 0.73 -9.35
C PHE A 65 6.46 2.01 -9.46
N PHE A 66 6.28 2.97 -8.54
CA PHE A 66 7.03 4.24 -8.57
C PHE A 66 8.49 4.15 -8.10
N TYR A 67 8.93 2.99 -7.60
CA TYR A 67 10.35 2.67 -7.47
C TYR A 67 11.00 2.19 -8.78
N MET A 68 10.19 1.81 -9.76
CA MET A 68 10.63 1.32 -11.06
C MET A 68 10.33 2.29 -12.20
N ALA A 69 9.43 3.26 -12.00
CA ALA A 69 8.94 4.17 -13.02
C ALA A 69 8.84 5.60 -12.48
N SER A 70 8.91 6.57 -13.40
CA SER A 70 8.92 7.99 -13.07
C SER A 70 7.52 8.56 -12.92
N LEU A 71 7.33 9.41 -11.91
CA LEU A 71 6.15 10.28 -11.77
C LEU A 71 6.00 11.31 -12.90
N LYS A 72 7.05 11.51 -13.71
CA LYS A 72 7.01 12.35 -14.91
C LYS A 72 6.33 11.67 -16.09
N GLU A 73 6.45 10.35 -16.16
CA GLU A 73 5.89 9.53 -17.24
C GLU A 73 4.47 9.04 -16.90
N PHE A 74 4.24 8.69 -15.64
CA PHE A 74 2.97 8.08 -15.20
C PHE A 74 2.27 8.90 -14.11
N GLY A 75 0.97 9.15 -14.31
CA GLY A 75 0.15 9.87 -13.35
C GLY A 75 -0.30 9.01 -12.17
N ILE A 76 -0.23 9.55 -10.94
CA ILE A 76 -0.64 8.86 -9.70
C ILE A 76 -2.11 8.41 -9.71
N VAL A 77 -2.99 9.17 -10.37
CA VAL A 77 -4.42 8.85 -10.45
C VAL A 77 -4.66 7.61 -11.31
N GLU A 78 -3.97 7.54 -12.45
CA GLU A 78 -4.10 6.45 -13.42
C GLU A 78 -3.54 5.16 -12.83
N ILE A 79 -2.31 5.23 -12.30
CA ILE A 79 -1.65 4.09 -11.65
C ILE A 79 -2.40 3.67 -10.39
N GLY A 80 -2.89 4.60 -9.56
CA GLY A 80 -3.69 4.25 -8.38
C GLY A 80 -4.99 3.54 -8.74
N MET A 81 -5.69 4.00 -9.78
CA MET A 81 -6.89 3.35 -10.28
C MET A 81 -6.60 1.95 -10.83
N GLY A 82 -5.53 1.80 -11.62
CA GLY A 82 -5.06 0.51 -12.13
C GLY A 82 -4.64 -0.45 -11.02
N ALA A 83 -3.92 0.04 -10.01
CA ALA A 83 -3.45 -0.75 -8.86
C ALA A 83 -4.62 -1.29 -8.03
N LEU A 84 -5.63 -0.46 -7.75
CA LEU A 84 -6.83 -0.89 -7.03
C LEU A 84 -7.66 -1.89 -7.84
N PHE A 85 -7.77 -1.70 -9.16
CA PHE A 85 -8.44 -2.65 -10.03
C PHE A 85 -7.74 -4.00 -10.05
N LEU A 86 -6.42 -4.00 -10.20
CA LEU A 86 -5.59 -5.20 -10.18
C LEU A 86 -5.67 -5.93 -8.84
N ALA A 87 -5.49 -5.21 -7.72
CA ALA A 87 -5.58 -5.78 -6.38
C ALA A 87 -6.96 -6.40 -6.11
N SER A 88 -8.04 -5.81 -6.63
CA SER A 88 -9.39 -6.38 -6.48
C SER A 88 -9.52 -7.77 -7.12
N LYS A 89 -8.73 -8.06 -8.17
CA LYS A 89 -8.69 -9.38 -8.80
C LYS A 89 -7.77 -10.34 -8.07
N LEU A 90 -6.63 -9.85 -7.57
CA LEU A 90 -5.66 -10.66 -6.82
C LEU A 90 -6.25 -11.16 -5.49
N GLU A 91 -7.01 -10.31 -4.80
CA GLU A 91 -7.64 -10.62 -3.52
C GLU A 91 -9.09 -11.15 -3.66
N GLU A 92 -9.50 -11.52 -4.88
CA GLU A 92 -10.83 -12.08 -5.19
C GLU A 92 -12.04 -11.21 -4.75
N CYS A 93 -11.85 -9.90 -4.62
CA CYS A 93 -12.88 -8.92 -4.26
C CYS A 93 -13.26 -8.03 -5.47
N PHE A 94 -13.66 -8.67 -6.55
CA PHE A 94 -13.86 -8.07 -7.87
C PHE A 94 -14.69 -6.78 -7.87
N VAL A 95 -14.13 -5.72 -8.46
CA VAL A 95 -14.81 -4.45 -8.69
C VAL A 95 -15.28 -4.32 -10.13
N ARG A 96 -16.52 -3.86 -10.33
CA ARG A 96 -16.99 -3.46 -11.66
C ARG A 96 -16.25 -2.21 -12.11
N MET A 97 -15.65 -2.25 -13.30
CA MET A 97 -14.94 -1.12 -13.89
C MET A 97 -15.76 0.18 -13.87
N THR A 98 -17.07 0.12 -14.14
CA THR A 98 -17.97 1.29 -14.08
C THR A 98 -18.02 1.94 -12.70
N HIS A 99 -18.01 1.15 -11.63
CA HIS A 99 -18.02 1.68 -10.26
C HIS A 99 -16.67 2.30 -9.93
N LEU A 100 -15.57 1.64 -10.29
CA LEU A 100 -14.22 2.14 -10.10
C LEU A 100 -14.04 3.54 -10.71
N ILE A 101 -14.35 3.69 -12.01
CA ILE A 101 -14.19 4.98 -12.70
C ILE A 101 -15.11 6.06 -12.12
N THR A 102 -16.30 5.68 -11.65
CA THR A 102 -17.26 6.63 -11.09
C THR A 102 -16.78 7.14 -9.74
N VAL A 103 -16.22 6.26 -8.90
CA VAL A 103 -15.65 6.63 -7.60
C VAL A 103 -14.41 7.50 -7.78
N TYR A 104 -13.49 7.13 -8.68
CA TYR A 104 -12.31 7.95 -8.96
C TYR A 104 -12.70 9.33 -9.52
N ASP A 105 -13.64 9.40 -10.46
CA ASP A 105 -14.15 10.67 -10.98
C ASP A 105 -14.82 11.52 -9.89
N LEU A 106 -15.60 10.91 -9.00
CA LEU A 106 -16.20 11.59 -7.84
C LEU A 106 -15.13 12.23 -6.95
N ILE A 107 -14.08 11.47 -6.59
CA ILE A 107 -12.99 11.94 -5.73
C ILE A 107 -12.25 13.11 -6.41
N ILE A 108 -11.88 12.95 -7.68
CA ILE A 108 -11.15 13.98 -8.44
C ILE A 108 -11.99 15.26 -8.57
N ARG A 109 -13.30 15.15 -8.85
CA ARG A 109 -14.19 16.32 -8.90
C ARG A 109 -14.29 17.01 -7.55
N LYS A 110 -14.40 16.24 -6.46
CA LYS A 110 -14.43 16.77 -5.09
C LYS A 110 -13.15 17.55 -4.77
N MET A 111 -11.98 17.00 -5.09
CA MET A 111 -10.69 17.68 -4.89
C MET A 111 -10.57 18.97 -5.69
N LYS A 112 -11.15 19.02 -6.90
CA LYS A 112 -11.18 20.21 -7.76
C LYS A 112 -12.27 21.23 -7.38
N GLY A 113 -13.05 20.99 -6.30
CA GLY A 113 -14.17 21.84 -5.91
C GLY A 113 -15.35 21.83 -6.90
N GLN A 114 -15.45 20.81 -7.76
CA GLN A 114 -16.50 20.69 -8.77
C GLN A 114 -17.77 20.05 -8.19
N SER A 115 -18.91 20.29 -8.85
CA SER A 115 -20.19 19.68 -8.45
C SER A 115 -20.16 18.15 -8.54
N ILE A 116 -20.51 17.50 -7.44
CA ILE A 116 -20.65 16.05 -7.30
C ILE A 116 -22.10 15.56 -7.39
N LYS A 117 -23.05 16.47 -7.65
CA LYS A 117 -24.50 16.14 -7.65
C LYS A 117 -24.89 15.16 -8.75
N VAL A 118 -24.24 15.27 -9.91
CA VAL A 118 -24.53 14.44 -11.07
C VAL A 118 -23.42 13.39 -11.20
N PRO A 119 -23.74 12.08 -11.10
CA PRO A 119 -22.75 11.03 -11.28
C PRO A 119 -22.19 11.04 -12.70
N LEU A 120 -21.06 10.36 -12.89
CA LEU A 120 -20.46 10.17 -14.20
C LEU A 120 -21.43 9.40 -15.11
N ASP A 121 -21.78 9.99 -16.26
CA ASP A 121 -22.53 9.29 -17.29
C ASP A 121 -21.66 8.18 -17.90
N ALA A 122 -22.13 6.94 -17.79
CA ALA A 122 -21.41 5.74 -18.20
C ALA A 122 -21.15 5.67 -19.72
N PHE A 123 -21.95 6.40 -20.52
CA PHE A 123 -21.82 6.48 -21.98
C PHE A 123 -21.06 7.73 -22.45
N SER A 124 -20.66 8.60 -21.52
CA SER A 124 -19.87 9.78 -21.85
C SER A 124 -18.48 9.39 -22.37
N GLN A 125 -17.92 10.23 -23.26
CA GLN A 125 -16.54 10.08 -23.73
C GLN A 125 -15.54 10.06 -22.56
N LYS A 126 -15.83 10.85 -21.51
CA LYS A 126 -15.00 10.89 -20.30
C LYS A 126 -14.97 9.53 -19.59
N ALA A 127 -16.11 8.87 -19.44
CA ALA A 127 -16.17 7.54 -18.86
C ALA A 127 -15.40 6.53 -19.71
N TYR A 128 -15.52 6.59 -21.03
CA TYR A 128 -14.76 5.73 -21.93
C TYR A 128 -13.24 5.91 -21.77
N ASN A 129 -12.77 7.17 -21.71
CA ASN A 129 -11.36 7.49 -21.51
C ASN A 129 -10.85 6.97 -20.15
N LEU A 130 -11.62 7.14 -19.07
CA LEU A 130 -11.26 6.61 -17.73
C LEU A 130 -11.14 5.08 -17.72
N LYS A 131 -12.02 4.36 -18.42
CA LYS A 131 -11.92 2.90 -18.56
C LYS A 131 -10.62 2.52 -19.25
N ASN A 132 -10.30 3.16 -20.37
CA ASN A 132 -9.08 2.89 -21.11
C ASN A 132 -7.83 3.20 -20.29
N MET A 133 -7.84 4.30 -19.52
CA MET A 133 -6.75 4.63 -18.60
C MET A 133 -6.58 3.56 -17.51
N ALA A 134 -7.67 3.07 -16.90
CA ALA A 134 -7.59 2.03 -15.87
C ALA A 134 -7.00 0.71 -16.41
N ILE A 135 -7.43 0.29 -17.61
CA ILE A 135 -6.95 -0.93 -18.27
C ILE A 135 -5.48 -0.78 -18.66
N ALA A 136 -5.11 0.37 -19.24
CA ALA A 136 -3.73 0.65 -19.61
C ALA A 136 -2.82 0.68 -18.37
N ALA A 137 -3.23 1.35 -17.30
CA ALA A 137 -2.48 1.43 -16.05
C ALA A 137 -2.26 0.04 -15.42
N GLU A 138 -3.30 -0.80 -15.39
CA GLU A 138 -3.16 -2.18 -14.95
C GLU A 138 -2.10 -2.96 -15.77
N MET A 139 -2.14 -2.84 -17.10
CA MET A 139 -1.14 -3.48 -17.96
C MET A 139 0.27 -2.96 -17.72
N GLN A 140 0.43 -1.65 -17.46
CA GLN A 140 1.74 -1.06 -17.14
C GLN A 140 2.27 -1.57 -15.80
N ILE A 141 1.42 -1.70 -14.78
CA ILE A 141 1.82 -2.24 -13.48
C ILE A 141 2.32 -3.69 -13.64
N LEU A 142 1.57 -4.53 -14.35
CA LEU A 142 1.97 -5.92 -14.61
C LEU A 142 3.30 -6.00 -15.35
N ARG A 143 3.50 -5.15 -16.37
CA ARG A 143 4.72 -5.11 -17.17
C ARG A 143 5.92 -4.65 -16.35
N GLN A 144 5.77 -3.54 -15.63
CA GLN A 144 6.88 -2.92 -14.88
C GLN A 144 7.32 -3.77 -13.69
N LEU A 145 6.38 -4.47 -13.05
CA LEU A 145 6.67 -5.40 -11.95
C LEU A 145 7.03 -6.82 -12.43
N GLY A 146 7.12 -7.05 -13.74
CA GLY A 146 7.48 -8.36 -14.30
C GLY A 146 6.50 -9.48 -13.89
N PHE A 147 5.22 -9.14 -13.70
CA PHE A 147 4.18 -10.03 -13.17
C PHE A 147 4.40 -10.52 -11.72
N ILE A 148 5.38 -9.95 -11.01
CA ILE A 148 5.63 -10.20 -9.58
C ILE A 148 4.69 -9.31 -8.77
N VAL A 149 3.42 -9.68 -8.74
CA VAL A 149 2.33 -8.91 -8.10
C VAL A 149 1.81 -9.53 -6.81
N HIS A 150 2.45 -10.61 -6.33
CA HIS A 150 2.12 -11.15 -5.01
C HIS A 150 2.54 -10.15 -3.93
N VAL A 151 1.67 -9.96 -2.94
CA VAL A 151 1.92 -9.09 -1.79
C VAL A 151 1.57 -9.85 -0.53
N GLN A 152 2.57 -10.12 0.29
CA GLN A 152 2.37 -10.59 1.66
C GLN A 152 2.25 -9.37 2.57
N LEU A 153 1.17 -9.33 3.37
CA LEU A 153 0.90 -8.23 4.29
C LEU A 153 1.24 -8.63 5.74
N PRO A 154 1.66 -7.68 6.59
CA PRO A 154 2.10 -7.94 7.95
C PRO A 154 0.95 -8.22 8.95
N TYR A 155 -0.32 -8.07 8.55
CA TYR A 155 -1.46 -8.20 9.47
C TYR A 155 -1.53 -9.56 10.17
N ASN A 156 -1.37 -10.65 9.43
CA ASN A 156 -1.39 -12.01 10.01
C ASN A 156 -0.17 -12.25 10.91
N HIS A 157 0.99 -11.73 10.53
CA HIS A 157 2.21 -11.79 11.35
C HIS A 157 1.98 -11.07 12.67
N MET A 158 1.43 -9.86 12.63
CA MET A 158 1.14 -9.05 13.82
C MET A 158 0.18 -9.76 14.79
N ILE A 159 -0.91 -10.33 14.30
CA ILE A 159 -1.86 -11.09 15.14
C ILE A 159 -1.17 -12.30 15.79
N ASN A 160 -0.41 -13.08 15.01
CA ASN A 160 0.30 -14.25 15.51
C ASN A 160 1.38 -13.89 16.54
N TYR A 161 2.11 -12.80 16.31
CA TYR A 161 3.17 -12.36 17.21
C TYR A 161 2.60 -11.81 18.52
N LEU A 162 1.50 -11.04 18.47
CA LEU A 162 0.81 -10.61 19.69
C LEU A 162 0.35 -11.80 20.53
N ARG A 163 -0.15 -12.87 19.90
CA ARG A 163 -0.52 -14.11 20.60
C ARG A 163 0.68 -14.80 21.24
N ILE A 164 1.80 -14.92 20.53
CA ILE A 164 3.02 -15.53 21.06
C ILE A 164 3.58 -14.73 22.24
N LEU A 165 3.44 -13.40 22.20
CA LEU A 165 3.85 -12.50 23.29
C LEU A 165 2.86 -12.47 24.47
N GLY A 166 1.70 -13.15 24.37
CA GLY A 166 0.65 -13.10 25.38
C GLY A 166 0.00 -11.71 25.52
N LEU A 167 0.00 -10.93 24.43
CA LEU A 167 -0.55 -9.57 24.37
C LEU A 167 -1.90 -9.51 23.64
N GLU A 168 -2.47 -10.66 23.27
CA GLU A 168 -3.73 -10.76 22.52
C GLU A 168 -4.94 -10.16 23.25
N ASP A 169 -4.97 -10.26 24.58
CA ASP A 169 -6.06 -9.74 25.40
C ASP A 169 -6.05 -8.20 25.48
N ASN A 170 -4.92 -7.57 25.14
CA ASN A 170 -4.81 -6.13 25.14
C ASN A 170 -5.30 -5.56 23.79
N GLU A 171 -6.60 -5.29 23.73
CA GLU A 171 -7.23 -4.70 22.55
C GLU A 171 -6.59 -3.37 22.12
N GLU A 172 -6.10 -2.57 23.07
CA GLU A 172 -5.52 -1.26 22.77
C GLU A 172 -4.20 -1.40 22.01
N ILE A 173 -3.33 -2.33 22.43
CA ILE A 173 -2.09 -2.64 21.69
C ILE A 173 -2.42 -3.17 20.31
N SER A 174 -3.37 -4.11 20.23
CA SER A 174 -3.75 -4.74 18.97
C SER A 174 -4.29 -3.71 17.96
N LYS A 175 -5.16 -2.80 18.41
CA LYS A 175 -5.70 -1.71 17.58
C LYS A 175 -4.61 -0.72 17.17
N ARG A 176 -3.72 -0.33 18.08
CA ARG A 176 -2.59 0.57 17.75
C ARG A 176 -1.63 -0.05 16.75
N ALA A 177 -1.25 -1.31 16.95
CA ALA A 177 -0.38 -2.03 16.03
C ALA A 177 -1.01 -2.10 14.65
N TRP A 178 -2.32 -2.39 14.57
CA TRP A 178 -3.07 -2.37 13.31
C TRP A 178 -3.05 -0.98 12.64
N ASN A 179 -3.22 0.09 13.42
CA ASN A 179 -3.16 1.45 12.89
C ASN A 179 -1.77 1.82 12.36
N TYR A 180 -0.70 1.47 13.06
CA TYR A 180 0.66 1.69 12.56
C TYR A 180 0.95 0.95 11.27
N LEU A 181 0.45 -0.28 11.11
CA LEU A 181 0.55 -1.00 9.84
C LEU A 181 -0.15 -0.23 8.71
N ASN A 182 -1.36 0.29 8.96
CA ASN A 182 -2.10 1.05 7.94
C ASN A 182 -1.41 2.38 7.61
N ASP A 183 -0.90 3.10 8.62
CA ASP A 183 -0.17 4.35 8.39
C ASP A 183 1.15 4.10 7.63
N GLY A 184 1.78 2.96 7.91
CA GLY A 184 2.96 2.49 7.20
C GLY A 184 2.78 2.33 5.69
N LEU A 185 1.55 2.10 5.19
CA LEU A 185 1.26 1.97 3.74
C LEU A 185 1.50 3.27 2.96
N ARG A 186 1.50 4.42 3.65
CA ARG A 186 1.85 5.72 3.04
C ARG A 186 3.36 5.92 2.95
N THR A 187 4.14 5.14 3.70
CA THR A 187 5.60 5.24 3.76
C THR A 187 6.29 4.21 2.86
N THR A 188 7.62 4.22 2.86
CA THR A 188 8.45 3.30 2.06
C THR A 188 8.65 1.94 2.74
N ILE A 189 8.19 1.73 3.97
CA ILE A 189 8.54 0.53 4.75
C ILE A 189 8.14 -0.78 4.08
N TYR A 190 7.02 -0.78 3.34
CA TYR A 190 6.49 -1.96 2.62
C TYR A 190 7.28 -2.35 1.37
N VAL A 191 8.20 -1.49 0.91
CA VAL A 191 9.16 -1.82 -0.16
C VAL A 191 10.57 -2.02 0.38
N THR A 192 10.85 -1.62 1.62
CA THR A 192 12.19 -1.70 2.22
C THR A 192 12.35 -2.93 3.12
N TYR A 193 11.29 -3.35 3.83
CA TYR A 193 11.36 -4.40 4.83
C TYR A 193 10.36 -5.53 4.56
N GLU A 194 10.71 -6.74 5.00
CA GLU A 194 9.82 -7.89 4.94
C GLU A 194 8.67 -7.77 5.95
N PRO A 195 7.50 -8.38 5.68
CA PRO A 195 6.33 -8.30 6.56
C PRO A 195 6.57 -8.68 8.03
N PRO A 196 7.38 -9.71 8.37
CA PRO A 196 7.76 -10.00 9.76
C PRO A 196 8.39 -8.81 10.50
N THR A 197 9.31 -8.10 9.84
CA THR A 197 9.99 -6.93 10.40
C THR A 197 9.01 -5.79 10.63
N ILE A 198 8.15 -5.51 9.66
CA ILE A 198 7.14 -4.45 9.77
C ILE A 198 6.16 -4.75 10.91
N ALA A 199 5.71 -6.01 11.04
CA ALA A 199 4.85 -6.44 12.14
C ALA A 199 5.52 -6.25 13.51
N CYS A 200 6.80 -6.63 13.63
CA CYS A 200 7.54 -6.45 14.87
C CYS A 200 7.71 -4.97 15.23
N ALA A 201 8.03 -4.11 14.26
CA ALA A 201 8.14 -2.67 14.46
C ALA A 201 6.81 -2.05 14.94
N ALA A 202 5.68 -2.44 14.34
CA ALA A 202 4.35 -1.96 14.74
C ALA A 202 3.98 -2.37 16.17
N ILE A 203 4.28 -3.62 16.55
CA ILE A 203 4.08 -4.12 17.92
C ILE A 203 5.00 -3.37 18.90
N TRP A 204 6.26 -3.16 18.53
CA TRP A 204 7.23 -2.46 19.37
C TRP A 204 6.79 -1.04 19.70
N LEU A 205 6.38 -0.28 18.67
CA LEU A 205 5.88 1.09 18.83
C LEU A 205 4.65 1.12 19.75
N SER A 206 3.71 0.19 19.54
CA SER A 206 2.49 0.07 20.35
C SER A 206 2.80 -0.23 21.81
N CYS A 207 3.72 -1.16 22.07
CA CYS A 207 4.13 -1.51 23.43
C CYS A 207 4.84 -0.34 24.12
N ARG A 208 5.70 0.39 23.39
CA ARG A 208 6.44 1.54 23.93
C ARG A 208 5.51 2.66 24.38
N GLU A 209 4.48 2.96 23.59
CA GLU A 209 3.47 3.96 23.97
C GLU A 209 2.63 3.55 25.17
N GLN A 210 2.34 2.25 25.33
CA GLN A 210 1.61 1.71 26.48
C GLN A 210 2.51 1.45 27.70
N GLY A 211 3.81 1.78 27.62
CA GLY A 211 4.76 1.58 28.71
C GLY A 211 5.12 0.11 29.00
N ILE A 212 4.80 -0.81 28.07
CA ILE A 212 5.10 -2.23 28.19
C ILE A 212 6.53 -2.49 27.71
N LYS A 213 7.36 -3.01 28.62
CA LYS A 213 8.77 -3.30 28.35
C LYS A 213 8.93 -4.71 27.81
N LEU A 214 9.24 -4.83 26.53
CA LEU A 214 9.65 -6.09 25.93
C LEU A 214 11.16 -6.32 26.10
N PRO A 215 11.64 -7.58 26.15
CA PRO A 215 13.07 -7.89 26.23
C PRO A 215 13.86 -7.30 25.06
N THR A 216 14.79 -6.41 25.36
CA THR A 216 15.63 -5.66 24.38
C THR A 216 17.12 -5.78 24.69
N SER A 217 17.49 -6.67 25.63
CA SER A 217 18.90 -6.88 25.97
C SER A 217 19.63 -7.56 24.81
N PRO A 218 20.91 -7.20 24.55
CA PRO A 218 21.68 -7.79 23.46
C PRO A 218 21.70 -9.32 23.50
N GLY A 219 21.30 -9.97 22.41
CA GLY A 219 21.17 -11.43 22.27
C GLY A 219 19.92 -12.05 22.90
N LYS A 220 19.01 -11.23 23.45
CA LYS A 220 17.71 -11.63 24.01
C LYS A 220 16.59 -10.72 23.51
N GLU A 221 16.80 -10.08 22.37
CA GLU A 221 15.80 -9.23 21.76
C GLU A 221 14.60 -10.07 21.32
N TRP A 222 13.41 -9.64 21.71
CA TRP A 222 12.19 -10.43 21.52
C TRP A 222 11.86 -10.69 20.05
N TRP A 223 12.27 -9.80 19.14
CA TRP A 223 12.01 -9.95 17.70
C TRP A 223 12.85 -11.04 17.05
N LEU A 224 13.95 -11.49 17.69
CA LEU A 224 14.74 -12.64 17.22
C LEU A 224 13.92 -13.94 17.23
N LEU A 225 12.86 -14.03 18.04
CA LEU A 225 11.91 -15.15 18.04
C LEU A 225 11.16 -15.30 16.71
N PHE A 226 11.14 -14.25 15.90
CA PHE A 226 10.39 -14.15 14.66
C PHE A 226 11.30 -14.07 13.43
N ASP A 227 12.57 -14.50 13.55
CA ASP A 227 13.61 -14.46 12.51
C ASP A 227 13.87 -13.04 11.96
N VAL A 228 13.62 -12.01 12.79
CA VAL A 228 13.92 -10.61 12.45
C VAL A 228 15.28 -10.26 13.02
N ASN A 229 16.20 -9.74 12.21
CA ASN A 229 17.55 -9.39 12.66
C ASN A 229 17.60 -8.00 13.33
N SER A 230 16.73 -7.08 12.92
CA SER A 230 16.68 -5.69 13.41
C SER A 230 15.29 -5.11 13.21
N ILE A 231 14.85 -4.24 14.14
CA ILE A 231 13.61 -3.46 14.07
C ILE A 231 13.86 -1.98 14.30
#